data_AF-A0A2S1T1Y6-F1
#
_entry.id   AF-A0A2S1T1Y6-F1
#
_cell.length_a   1.000
_cell.length_b   1.000
_cell.length_c   1.000
_cell.angle_alpha   90.00
_cell.angle_beta   90.00
_cell.angle_gamma   90.00
#
_symmetry.space_group_name_H-M   'P 1'
#
loop_
_entity.id
_entity.type
_entity.pdbx_description
1 polymer ?
#
loop_
_entity_poly.entity_id
_entity_poly.type
_entity_poly.pdbx_seq_one_letter_code
_entity_poly.pdbx_strand_id
1 'polypeptide(L)'
;MGTISNGRTTKAYENPNAPGLDWRKAGRTDLDPILKDCVILAAAPDAEDHPHPHVPDGTRMVALSDDKDPAGPVLYFTRAEIRKFIEGVKAGEFDDLMATDEEMRQAAAVTA
;
A
#
# COMPACT_ATOMS: atom_id res chain seq x y z
N MET A 1 -16.70 9.12 1.47
CA MET A 1 -16.61 7.65 1.48
C MET A 1 -15.43 7.30 0.60
N GLY A 2 -14.46 6.58 1.16
CA GLY A 2 -13.24 6.15 0.48
C GLY A 2 -13.48 5.03 -0.52
N THR A 3 -12.42 4.68 -1.23
CA THR A 3 -12.44 3.65 -2.26
C THR A 3 -11.18 2.80 -2.22
N ILE A 4 -11.21 1.66 -2.91
CA ILE A 4 -10.02 0.87 -3.24
C ILE A 4 -10.03 0.51 -4.71
N SER A 5 -8.89 0.70 -5.39
CA SER A 5 -8.74 0.41 -6.82
C SER A 5 -7.45 -0.35 -7.12
N ASN A 6 -7.48 -1.28 -8.07
CA ASN A 6 -6.27 -1.88 -8.67
C ASN A 6 -5.97 -1.33 -10.08
N GLY A 7 -6.60 -0.21 -10.45
CA GLY A 7 -6.49 0.39 -11.78
C GLY A 7 -7.37 -0.25 -12.86
N ARG A 8 -8.01 -1.40 -12.57
CA ARG A 8 -9.00 -2.04 -13.45
C ARG A 8 -10.41 -1.94 -12.86
N THR A 9 -10.53 -2.19 -11.56
CA THR A 9 -11.79 -2.16 -10.82
C THR A 9 -11.63 -1.26 -9.60
N THR A 10 -12.68 -0.49 -9.30
CA THR A 10 -12.79 0.31 -8.09
C THR A 10 -14.02 -0.12 -7.30
N LYS A 11 -13.87 -0.27 -5.98
CA LYS A 11 -14.96 -0.63 -5.05
C LYS A 11 -15.01 0.37 -3.89
N ALA A 12 -16.18 0.50 -3.28
CA ALA A 12 -16.29 1.20 -2.01
C ALA A 12 -15.45 0.46 -0.95
N TYR A 13 -14.66 1.19 -0.20
CA TYR A 13 -13.80 0.66 0.85
C TYR A 13 -13.49 1.76 1.86
N GLU A 14 -13.53 1.42 3.14
CA GLU A 14 -13.19 2.33 4.22
C GLU A 14 -12.14 1.67 5.11
N ASN A 15 -11.09 2.42 5.42
CA ASN A 15 -10.14 2.05 6.45
C ASN A 15 -10.49 2.86 7.72
N PRO A 16 -10.87 2.21 8.83
CA PRO A 16 -11.31 2.92 10.03
C PRO A 16 -10.21 3.80 10.65
N ASN A 17 -8.94 3.48 10.41
CA ASN A 17 -7.78 4.23 10.91
C ASN A 17 -7.35 5.37 9.97
N ALA A 18 -7.93 5.48 8.77
CA ALA A 18 -7.74 6.57 7.84
C ALA A 18 -8.99 6.72 6.93
N PRO A 19 -10.09 7.24 7.50
CA PRO A 19 -11.38 7.26 6.82
C PRO A 19 -11.39 8.20 5.61
N GLY A 20 -12.14 7.81 4.58
CA GLY A 20 -12.37 8.64 3.40
C GLY A 20 -11.24 8.69 2.37
N LEU A 21 -10.15 7.94 2.57
CA LEU A 21 -9.05 7.89 1.60
C LEU A 21 -9.37 6.99 0.38
N ASP A 22 -8.79 7.37 -0.76
CA ASP A 22 -8.82 6.57 -1.99
C ASP A 22 -7.56 5.70 -2.10
N TRP A 23 -7.73 4.43 -1.77
CA TRP A 23 -6.67 3.43 -1.70
C TRP A 23 -6.38 2.78 -3.06
N ARG A 24 -5.11 2.39 -3.26
CA ARG A 24 -4.63 1.77 -4.48
C ARG A 24 -3.83 0.50 -4.17
N LYS A 25 -4.21 -0.58 -4.84
CA LYS A 25 -3.42 -1.81 -4.97
C LYS A 25 -2.53 -1.77 -6.21
N ALA A 26 -1.48 -2.59 -6.23
CA ALA A 26 -0.75 -2.86 -7.45
C ALA A 26 -1.67 -3.54 -8.49
N GLY A 27 -1.53 -3.17 -9.77
CA GLY A 27 -2.37 -3.73 -10.84
C GLY A 27 -2.16 -5.22 -11.11
N ARG A 28 -1.03 -5.78 -10.66
CA ARG A 28 -0.71 -7.22 -10.71
C ARG A 28 -1.42 -8.04 -9.63
N THR A 29 -2.02 -7.37 -8.65
CA THR A 29 -2.87 -8.00 -7.64
C THR A 29 -4.29 -8.05 -8.18
N ASP A 30 -4.83 -9.26 -8.36
CA ASP A 30 -6.25 -9.42 -8.63
C ASP A 30 -7.07 -9.16 -7.35
N LEU A 31 -8.31 -8.71 -7.51
CA LEU A 31 -9.25 -8.59 -6.38
C LEU A 31 -9.92 -9.94 -6.04
N ASP A 32 -9.37 -11.06 -6.52
CA ASP A 32 -9.89 -12.43 -6.39
C ASP A 32 -8.74 -13.48 -6.41
N PRO A 33 -9.02 -14.76 -6.08
CA PRO A 33 -8.70 -15.40 -4.80
C PRO A 33 -7.23 -15.73 -4.54
N ILE A 34 -6.32 -15.52 -5.50
CA ILE A 34 -4.94 -15.98 -5.33
C ILE A 34 -4.18 -15.07 -4.36
N LEU A 35 -4.50 -13.76 -4.32
CA LEU A 35 -3.94 -12.80 -3.36
C LEU A 35 -4.94 -11.68 -3.06
N LYS A 36 -5.96 -11.95 -2.22
CA LYS A 36 -6.88 -10.91 -1.72
C LYS A 36 -6.19 -9.88 -0.83
N ASP A 37 -4.99 -10.19 -0.39
CA ASP A 37 -4.29 -9.63 0.75
C ASP A 37 -3.04 -8.89 0.28
N CYS A 38 -3.06 -7.56 0.22
CA CYS A 38 -1.97 -6.79 -0.36
C CYS A 38 -1.73 -5.44 0.30
N VAL A 39 -0.52 -4.95 0.08
CA VAL A 39 -0.12 -3.57 0.39
C VAL A 39 -1.00 -2.61 -0.42
N ILE A 40 -1.59 -1.65 0.28
CA ILE A 40 -2.35 -0.55 -0.31
C ILE A 40 -1.71 0.79 0.01
N LEU A 41 -1.78 1.71 -0.95
CA LEU A 41 -1.27 3.07 -0.83
C LEU A 41 -2.37 4.08 -1.13
N ALA A 42 -2.43 5.18 -0.37
CA ALA A 42 -3.32 6.29 -0.65
C ALA A 42 -2.58 7.63 -0.55
N ALA A 43 -3.02 8.64 -1.29
CA ALA A 43 -2.65 10.01 -0.94
C ALA A 43 -3.29 10.33 0.42
N ALA A 44 -2.50 10.83 1.35
CA ALA A 44 -2.96 11.21 2.67
C ALA A 44 -3.04 12.75 2.78
N PRO A 45 -3.74 13.29 3.79
CA PRO A 45 -3.62 14.68 4.17
C PRO A 45 -2.15 15.08 4.35
N ASP A 46 -1.85 16.35 4.08
CA ASP A 46 -0.51 16.88 4.35
C ASP A 46 -0.23 16.80 5.86
N ALA A 47 1.05 16.68 6.22
CA ALA A 47 1.47 16.59 7.60
C ALA A 47 1.04 17.83 8.40
N GLU A 48 0.61 17.61 9.63
CA GLU A 48 0.25 18.62 10.62
C GLU A 48 0.72 18.11 11.98
N ASP A 49 1.47 18.95 12.72
CA ASP A 49 2.04 18.65 14.04
C ASP A 49 2.82 17.32 14.09
N HIS A 50 3.52 16.98 13.00
CA HIS A 50 4.22 15.70 12.90
C HIS A 50 5.37 15.62 13.93
N PRO A 51 5.49 14.50 14.68
CA PRO A 51 6.45 14.42 15.80
C PRO A 51 7.92 14.42 15.37
N HIS A 52 8.20 14.11 14.10
CA HIS A 52 9.56 14.11 13.57
C HIS A 52 9.93 15.48 12.97
N PRO A 53 11.01 16.13 13.43
CA PRO A 53 11.34 17.52 13.09
C PRO A 53 11.71 17.74 11.61
N HIS A 54 12.02 16.68 10.86
CA HIS A 54 12.30 16.76 9.42
C HIS A 54 11.06 16.58 8.53
N VAL A 55 9.86 16.54 9.11
CA VAL A 55 8.59 16.52 8.38
C VAL A 55 7.82 17.79 8.77
N PRO A 56 8.09 18.93 8.11
CA PRO A 56 7.37 20.17 8.38
C PRO A 56 5.88 20.04 8.04
N ASP A 57 5.06 20.89 8.66
CA ASP A 57 3.66 21.02 8.28
C ASP A 57 3.49 21.36 6.80
N GLY A 58 2.41 20.86 6.20
CA GLY A 58 2.17 20.96 4.76
C GLY A 58 3.02 19.99 3.91
N THR A 59 3.80 19.11 4.52
CA THR A 59 4.50 18.06 3.78
C THR A 59 3.51 17.06 3.23
N ARG A 60 3.50 16.85 1.91
CA ARG A 60 2.61 15.88 1.26
C ARG A 60 2.92 14.44 1.70
N MET A 61 1.88 13.75 2.15
CA MET A 61 1.99 12.40 2.70
C MET A 61 1.38 11.33 1.80
N VAL A 62 1.75 10.08 2.08
CA VAL A 62 1.21 8.86 1.52
C VAL A 62 0.91 7.92 2.68
N ALA A 63 -0.32 7.43 2.74
CA ALA A 63 -0.71 6.38 3.67
C ALA A 63 -0.37 5.01 3.05
N LEU A 64 0.12 4.09 3.88
CA LEU A 64 0.36 2.69 3.56
C LEU A 64 -0.35 1.83 4.61
N SER A 65 -1.06 0.80 4.15
CA SER A 65 -1.77 -0.14 5.01
C SER A 65 -1.78 -1.52 4.38
N ASP A 66 -2.12 -2.51 5.20
CA ASP A 66 -2.41 -3.87 4.79
C ASP A 66 -3.92 -4.06 4.71
N ASP A 67 -4.47 -4.44 3.55
CA ASP A 67 -5.92 -4.50 3.39
C ASP A 67 -6.57 -5.76 3.96
N LYS A 68 -5.77 -6.79 4.28
CA LYS A 68 -6.23 -8.03 4.94
C LYS A 68 -6.49 -7.87 6.43
N ASP A 69 -5.93 -6.82 7.03
CA ASP A 69 -6.16 -6.45 8.42
C ASP A 69 -6.72 -5.01 8.49
N PRO A 70 -8.06 -4.85 8.44
CA PRO A 70 -8.69 -3.54 8.56
C PRO A 70 -8.45 -2.85 9.92
N ALA A 71 -8.02 -3.60 10.95
CA ALA A 71 -7.66 -3.04 12.25
C ALA A 71 -6.18 -2.68 12.34
N GLY A 72 -5.38 -3.07 11.34
CA GLY A 72 -3.95 -2.82 11.26
C GLY A 72 -3.61 -1.33 11.20
N PRO A 73 -2.36 -0.97 11.56
CA PRO A 73 -1.92 0.41 11.54
C PRO A 73 -1.86 0.98 10.12
N VAL A 74 -2.20 2.26 9.99
CA VAL A 74 -1.90 3.06 8.80
C VAL A 74 -0.61 3.81 9.04
N LEU A 75 0.41 3.51 8.24
CA LEU A 75 1.70 4.20 8.29
C LEU A 75 1.71 5.36 7.30
N TYR A 76 2.22 6.51 7.73
CA TYR A 76 2.34 7.71 6.89
C TYR A 76 3.79 7.96 6.53
N PHE A 77 4.05 8.11 5.24
CA PHE A 77 5.36 8.44 4.70
C PHE A 77 5.27 9.72 3.89
N THR A 78 6.31 10.53 3.91
CA THR A 78 6.40 11.68 3.01
C THR A 78 6.47 11.20 1.56
N ARG A 79 6.01 12.04 0.62
CA ARG A 79 6.20 11.74 -0.81
C ARG A 79 7.67 11.62 -1.23
N ALA A 80 8.58 12.29 -0.51
CA ALA A 80 10.01 12.18 -0.76
C ALA A 80 10.56 10.80 -0.39
N GLU A 81 10.15 10.25 0.76
CA GLU A 81 10.50 8.89 1.19
C GLU A 81 9.95 7.85 0.24
N ILE A 82 8.66 7.93 -0.11
CA ILE A 82 8.03 7.01 -1.06
C ILE A 82 8.71 7.06 -2.44
N ARG A 83 9.10 8.24 -2.90
CA ARG A 83 9.85 8.37 -4.16
C ARG A 83 11.15 7.59 -4.11
N LYS A 84 11.97 7.81 -3.08
CA LYS A 84 13.26 7.13 -2.92
C LYS A 84 13.09 5.62 -2.79
N PHE A 85 12.11 5.18 -1.99
CA PHE A 85 11.77 3.78 -1.84
C PHE A 85 11.42 3.13 -3.19
N ILE A 86 10.52 3.75 -3.97
CA ILE A 86 10.13 3.23 -5.29
C ILE A 86 11.30 3.26 -6.27
N GLU A 87 12.16 4.28 -6.24
CA GLU A 87 13.37 4.33 -7.07
C GLU A 87 14.33 3.17 -6.74
N GLY A 88 14.55 2.86 -5.45
CA GLY A 88 15.35 1.70 -5.02
C GLY A 88 14.72 0.35 -5.39
N VAL A 89 13.41 0.19 -5.21
CA VAL A 89 12.67 -1.01 -5.67
C VAL A 89 12.86 -1.20 -7.19
N LYS A 90 12.78 -0.14 -7.99
CA LYS A 90 13.01 -0.21 -9.43
C LYS A 90 14.46 -0.53 -9.80
N ALA A 91 15.41 -0.22 -8.92
CA ALA A 91 16.82 -0.55 -9.10
C ALA A 91 17.16 -2.00 -8.66
N GLY A 92 16.18 -2.75 -8.16
CA GLY A 92 16.36 -4.13 -7.72
C GLY A 92 16.99 -4.27 -6.33
N GLU A 93 17.04 -3.19 -5.53
CA GLU A 93 17.67 -3.19 -4.19
C GLU A 93 17.00 -4.15 -3.19
N PHE A 94 15.79 -4.63 -3.51
CA PHE A 94 14.98 -5.49 -2.65
C PHE A 94 14.56 -6.80 -3.33
N ASP A 95 15.18 -7.17 -4.46
CA ASP A 95 14.79 -8.35 -5.23
C ASP A 95 15.00 -9.66 -4.45
N ASP A 96 15.97 -9.67 -3.52
CA ASP A 96 16.24 -10.80 -2.61
C ASP A 96 15.13 -11.07 -1.60
N LEU A 97 14.22 -10.11 -1.39
CA LEU A 97 13.05 -10.25 -0.51
C LEU A 97 11.80 -10.73 -1.26
N MET A 98 11.85 -10.89 -2.59
CA MET A 98 10.69 -11.36 -3.34
C MET A 98 10.51 -12.88 -3.19
N ALA A 99 9.25 -13.32 -3.21
CA ALA A 99 8.92 -14.73 -3.30
C ALA A 99 9.56 -15.35 -4.56
N THR A 100 10.15 -16.52 -4.39
CA THR A 100 10.69 -17.34 -5.48
C THR A 100 9.57 -17.89 -6.36
N ASP A 101 9.92 -18.33 -7.57
CA ASP A 101 8.97 -18.97 -8.49
C ASP A 101 8.32 -20.24 -7.90
N GLU A 102 9.05 -20.96 -7.03
CA GLU A 102 8.50 -22.13 -6.32
C GLU A 102 7.46 -21.70 -5.28
N GLU A 103 7.75 -20.69 -4.45
CA GLU A 103 6.80 -20.17 -3.46
C GLU A 103 5.55 -19.61 -4.13
N MET A 104 5.70 -18.92 -5.26
CA MET A 104 4.57 -18.44 -6.05
C MET A 104 3.72 -19.58 -6.64
N ARG A 105 4.35 -20.67 -7.11
CA ARG A 105 3.63 -21.87 -7.57
C ARG A 105 2.88 -22.57 -6.43
N GLN A 106 3.50 -22.67 -5.25
CA GLN A 106 2.88 -23.27 -4.06
C GLN A 106 1.67 -22.44 -3.59
N ALA A 107 1.81 -21.12 -3.51
CA ALA A 107 0.71 -20.23 -3.12
C ALA A 107 -0.51 -20.38 -4.03
N ALA A 108 -0.30 -20.49 -5.35
CA ALA A 108 -1.39 -20.68 -6.30
C ALA A 108 -2.10 -22.04 -6.14
N ALA A 109 -1.37 -23.10 -5.78
CA ALA A 109 -1.91 -24.45 -5.62
C ALA A 109 -2.81 -24.60 -4.38
N VAL A 110 -2.62 -23.79 -3.33
CA VAL A 110 -3.43 -23.81 -2.10
C VAL A 110 -4.82 -23.18 -2.31
N THR A 111 -4.99 -22.39 -3.36
CA THR A 111 -6.24 -21.67 -3.66
C THR A 111 -7.14 -22.37 -4.69
N ALA A 112 -6.76 -23.55 -5.18
CA ALA A 112 -7.49 -24.37 -6.16
C ALA A 112 -8.20 -25.56 -5.48
#